data_AF-A0A7C6XU79-F1
#
_entry.id   AF-A0A7C6XU79-F1
#
_cell.length_a   1.000
_cell.length_b   1.000
_cell.length_c   1.000
_cell.angle_alpha   90.00
_cell.angle_beta   90.00
_cell.angle_gamma   90.00
#
_symmetry.space_group_name_H-M   'P 1'
#
loop_
_entity.id
_entity.type
_entity.pdbx_description
1 polymer ?
#
loop_
_entity_poly.entity_id
_entity_poly.type
_entity_poly.pdbx_seq_one_letter_code
_entity_poly.pdbx_strand_id
1 'polypeptide(L)'
;MNQRPLRIEVARDPQLQEDRFLYALLFLAVISLPLAVRISGWVPDADRLLNITLWATFMAVIMARSNTSDLIAWPVGLILGLEYSLQFAGRLLPDMRVVLGDIGRLFGMIWQMLMQRALPTTYPFERSLDQVVERSAIMVENVNTWLTAVRAGAPTDDNTVLWFGVSLLIWVLTWNATYELIRRRRPFSAFLPLGTGLVANAAFTGHGIGYVRFFLAVMLLALVRANLARLQSFWSRLGMDFSTELSRDATIAGAGLSAVIIFVALLIPYVTYNDAIYFFWENVGYKLQEFYEELDRAFAGRNPVPTPVVRPGGLPGHAIRRSISSLGEDLVLIVRTSDPPPPPEEELARMGGVDPQQFVPKRYWRQRTYDVYTGHGWVSSEAESRDLIAEEPWSEIPYPHHLVTQTIRMMRPGT
;
A
#
# COMPACT_ATOMS: atom_id res chain seq x y z
N MET A 1 26.23 -60.71 -29.78
CA MET A 1 24.99 -60.02 -29.40
C MET A 1 25.21 -59.37 -28.05
N ASN A 2 25.41 -58.05 -28.02
CA ASN A 2 25.67 -57.30 -26.78
C ASN A 2 24.53 -56.28 -26.62
N GLN A 3 23.52 -56.63 -25.83
CA GLN A 3 22.40 -55.74 -25.56
C GLN A 3 22.83 -54.70 -24.52
N ARG A 4 22.93 -53.44 -24.93
CA ARG A 4 23.05 -52.30 -24.00
C ARG A 4 21.69 -52.06 -23.35
N PRO A 5 21.60 -51.89 -22.02
CA PRO A 5 20.34 -51.54 -21.38
C PRO A 5 19.94 -50.12 -21.78
N LEU A 6 18.74 -49.98 -22.33
CA LEU A 6 18.06 -48.70 -22.57
C LEU A 6 17.83 -48.03 -21.21
N ARG A 7 18.70 -47.08 -20.85
CA ARG A 7 18.40 -46.08 -19.82
C ARG A 7 17.26 -45.23 -20.36
N ILE A 8 16.06 -45.45 -19.85
CA ILE A 8 14.94 -44.51 -19.99
C ILE A 8 15.28 -43.32 -19.09
N GLU A 9 16.05 -42.38 -19.61
CA GLU A 9 16.05 -41.03 -19.05
C GLU A 9 14.64 -40.48 -19.26
N VAL A 10 13.91 -40.32 -18.16
CA VAL A 10 12.65 -39.57 -18.13
C VAL A 10 13.01 -38.12 -18.45
N ALA A 11 13.08 -37.80 -19.75
CA ALA A 11 13.25 -36.45 -20.24
C ALA A 11 12.10 -35.62 -19.67
N ARG A 12 12.40 -34.72 -18.73
CA ARG A 12 11.43 -33.74 -18.25
C ARG A 12 11.03 -32.89 -19.43
N ASP A 13 9.75 -32.92 -19.77
CA ASP A 13 9.17 -32.09 -20.83
C ASP A 13 9.53 -30.61 -20.60
N PRO A 14 10.27 -29.97 -21.51
CA PRO A 14 10.70 -28.58 -21.39
C PRO A 14 9.52 -27.62 -21.15
N GLN A 15 8.36 -27.88 -21.76
CA GLN A 15 7.16 -27.03 -21.63
C GLN A 15 6.63 -26.98 -20.19
N LEU A 16 6.74 -28.08 -19.44
CA LEU A 16 6.30 -28.16 -18.05
C LEU A 16 7.22 -27.38 -17.08
N GLN A 17 8.52 -27.34 -17.34
CA GLN A 17 9.44 -26.50 -16.55
C GLN A 17 9.24 -25.01 -16.87
N GLU A 18 8.99 -24.75 -18.14
CA GLU A 18 8.83 -23.43 -18.71
C GLU A 18 7.63 -22.67 -18.12
N ASP A 19 6.54 -23.38 -17.85
CA ASP A 19 5.35 -22.83 -17.20
C ASP A 19 5.53 -22.62 -15.68
N ARG A 20 6.28 -23.50 -14.98
CA ARG A 20 6.52 -23.37 -13.53
C ARG A 20 7.26 -22.08 -13.15
N PHE A 21 8.24 -21.67 -13.95
CA PHE A 21 8.98 -20.45 -13.70
C PHE A 21 8.09 -19.19 -13.84
N LEU A 22 7.22 -19.18 -14.84
CA LEU A 22 6.25 -18.09 -15.02
C LEU A 22 5.23 -18.03 -13.88
N TYR A 23 4.78 -19.18 -13.36
CA TYR A 23 3.93 -19.21 -12.16
C TYR A 23 4.65 -18.67 -10.92
N ALA A 24 5.94 -18.98 -10.76
CA ALA A 24 6.73 -18.45 -9.66
C ALA A 24 6.86 -16.91 -9.75
N LEU A 25 7.18 -16.38 -10.94
CA LEU A 25 7.25 -14.93 -11.16
C LEU A 25 5.88 -14.25 -10.94
N LEU A 26 4.80 -14.85 -11.43
CA LEU A 26 3.45 -14.35 -11.19
C LEU A 26 3.14 -14.27 -9.69
N PHE A 27 3.42 -15.35 -8.96
CA PHE A 27 3.17 -15.40 -7.52
C PHE A 27 3.94 -14.30 -6.76
N LEU A 28 5.24 -14.12 -7.08
CA LEU A 28 6.07 -13.07 -6.49
C LEU A 28 5.57 -11.66 -6.84
N ALA A 29 5.09 -11.46 -8.07
CA ALA A 29 4.54 -10.18 -8.50
C ALA A 29 3.25 -9.85 -7.74
N VAL A 30 2.31 -10.79 -7.70
CA VAL A 30 0.98 -10.57 -7.14
C VAL A 30 1.05 -10.42 -5.60
N ILE A 31 1.91 -11.17 -4.91
CA ILE A 31 2.06 -11.07 -3.44
C ILE A 31 2.68 -9.74 -2.99
N SER A 32 3.32 -9.00 -3.91
CA SER A 32 3.97 -7.72 -3.58
C SER A 32 2.98 -6.66 -3.11
N LEU A 33 1.77 -6.60 -3.69
CA LEU A 33 0.73 -5.64 -3.32
C LEU A 33 0.17 -5.84 -1.90
N PRO A 34 -0.36 -7.01 -1.50
CA PRO A 34 -0.86 -7.21 -0.14
C PRO A 34 0.23 -7.08 0.91
N LEU A 35 1.49 -7.45 0.60
CA LEU A 35 2.62 -7.23 1.51
C LEU A 35 2.94 -5.75 1.69
N ALA A 36 2.86 -4.96 0.62
CA ALA A 36 3.04 -3.51 0.70
C ALA A 36 1.93 -2.83 1.51
N VAL A 37 0.68 -3.30 1.36
CA VAL A 37 -0.44 -2.82 2.20
C VAL A 37 -0.22 -3.20 3.66
N ARG A 38 0.19 -4.44 3.92
CA ARG A 38 0.49 -4.95 5.27
C ARG A 38 1.59 -4.12 5.97
N ILE A 39 2.71 -3.85 5.30
CA ILE A 39 3.81 -3.09 5.92
C ILE A 39 3.44 -1.63 6.17
N SER A 40 2.57 -1.05 5.32
CA SER A 40 2.10 0.31 5.50
C SER A 40 1.11 0.48 6.65
N GLY A 41 0.54 -0.62 7.15
CA GLY A 41 -0.23 -0.67 8.38
C GLY A 41 -1.61 0.00 8.35
N TRP A 42 -1.97 0.72 7.27
CA TRP A 42 -3.19 1.54 7.22
C TRP A 42 -4.48 0.72 7.16
N VAL A 43 -4.44 -0.52 6.67
CA VAL A 43 -5.58 -1.45 6.69
C VAL A 43 -5.51 -2.32 7.94
N PRO A 44 -6.52 -2.30 8.83
CA PRO A 44 -6.60 -3.22 9.96
C PRO A 44 -6.63 -4.69 9.51
N ASP A 45 -5.99 -5.59 10.25
CA ASP A 45 -5.88 -7.04 9.94
C ASP A 45 -5.42 -7.37 8.50
N ALA A 46 -4.52 -6.56 7.94
CA ALA A 46 -4.03 -6.70 6.57
C ALA A 46 -3.42 -8.08 6.24
N ASP A 47 -3.02 -8.88 7.24
CA ASP A 47 -2.55 -10.27 7.05
C ASP A 47 -3.54 -11.12 6.26
N ARG A 48 -4.85 -10.85 6.42
CA ARG A 48 -5.91 -11.58 5.74
C ARG A 48 -5.96 -11.31 4.22
N LEU A 49 -5.37 -10.21 3.75
CA LEU A 49 -5.31 -9.87 2.31
C LEU A 49 -4.47 -10.86 1.49
N LEU A 50 -3.55 -11.57 2.15
CA LEU A 50 -2.81 -12.66 1.52
C LEU A 50 -3.74 -13.78 1.08
N ASN A 51 -4.76 -14.12 1.86
CA ASN A 51 -5.72 -15.17 1.51
C ASN A 51 -6.53 -14.80 0.27
N ILE A 52 -6.99 -13.55 0.17
CA ILE A 52 -7.68 -13.02 -1.03
C ILE A 52 -6.81 -13.22 -2.26
N THR A 53 -5.53 -12.86 -2.13
CA THR A 53 -4.56 -12.95 -3.22
C THR A 53 -4.35 -14.40 -3.68
N LEU A 54 -4.24 -15.33 -2.73
CA LEU A 54 -4.12 -16.76 -3.02
C LEU A 54 -5.35 -17.30 -3.74
N TRP A 55 -6.56 -16.98 -3.25
CA TRP A 55 -7.81 -17.43 -3.86
C TRP A 55 -8.06 -16.82 -5.23
N ALA A 56 -7.81 -15.52 -5.39
CA ALA A 56 -7.91 -14.83 -6.67
C ALA A 56 -6.96 -15.44 -7.70
N THR A 57 -5.71 -15.71 -7.31
CA THR A 57 -4.72 -16.36 -8.18
C THR A 57 -5.18 -17.77 -8.56
N PHE A 58 -5.62 -18.58 -7.59
CA PHE A 58 -6.08 -19.95 -7.82
C PHE A 58 -7.27 -20.00 -8.80
N MET A 59 -8.30 -19.20 -8.56
CA MET A 59 -9.49 -19.15 -9.42
C MET A 59 -9.15 -18.60 -10.81
N ALA A 60 -8.30 -17.57 -10.90
CA ALA A 60 -7.85 -17.04 -12.17
C ALA A 60 -7.00 -18.04 -12.97
N VAL A 61 -6.16 -18.86 -12.32
CA VAL A 61 -5.41 -19.95 -12.98
C VAL A 61 -6.35 -21.00 -13.56
N ILE A 62 -7.37 -21.43 -12.80
CA ILE A 62 -8.37 -22.40 -13.28
C ILE A 62 -9.09 -21.82 -14.49
N MET A 63 -9.57 -20.58 -14.38
CA MET A 63 -10.32 -19.94 -15.45
C MET A 63 -9.46 -19.69 -16.70
N ALA A 64 -8.22 -19.25 -16.53
CA ALA A 64 -7.28 -18.99 -17.62
C ALA A 64 -6.89 -20.25 -18.40
N ARG A 65 -6.94 -21.43 -17.76
CA ARG A 65 -6.68 -22.74 -18.40
C ARG A 65 -7.94 -23.37 -19.01
N SER A 66 -9.12 -22.93 -18.59
CA SER A 66 -10.38 -23.44 -19.11
C SER A 66 -10.64 -22.92 -20.54
N ASN A 67 -11.38 -23.68 -21.34
CA ASN A 67 -11.76 -23.28 -22.70
C ASN A 67 -12.95 -22.28 -22.72
N THR A 68 -13.21 -21.59 -21.62
CA THR A 68 -14.28 -20.59 -21.50
C THR A 68 -13.96 -19.38 -22.37
N SER A 69 -14.96 -18.69 -22.91
CA SER A 69 -14.72 -17.44 -23.64
C SER A 69 -14.34 -16.30 -22.67
N ASP A 70 -13.60 -15.31 -23.17
CA ASP A 70 -13.23 -14.12 -22.37
C ASP A 70 -14.46 -13.35 -21.86
N LEU A 71 -15.55 -13.39 -22.63
CA LEU A 71 -16.83 -12.76 -22.29
C LEU A 71 -17.50 -13.40 -21.07
N ILE A 72 -17.21 -14.68 -20.77
CA ILE A 72 -17.76 -15.38 -19.60
C ILE A 72 -16.76 -15.34 -18.44
N ALA A 73 -15.47 -15.52 -18.73
CA ALA A 73 -14.43 -15.59 -17.71
C ALA A 73 -14.37 -14.31 -16.84
N TRP A 74 -14.47 -13.13 -17.46
CA TRP A 74 -14.40 -11.85 -16.73
C TRP A 74 -15.61 -11.62 -15.82
N PRO A 75 -16.87 -11.71 -16.29
CA PRO A 75 -18.03 -11.61 -15.42
C PRO A 75 -18.03 -12.63 -14.28
N VAL A 76 -17.67 -13.88 -14.56
CA VAL A 76 -17.57 -14.91 -13.51
C VAL A 76 -16.49 -14.55 -12.49
N GLY A 77 -15.31 -14.11 -12.94
CA GLY A 77 -14.24 -13.66 -12.05
C GLY A 77 -14.61 -12.45 -11.19
N LEU A 78 -15.40 -11.51 -11.75
CA LEU A 78 -15.93 -10.37 -11.01
C LEU A 78 -17.01 -10.78 -10.00
N ILE A 79 -17.93 -11.68 -10.37
CA ILE A 79 -18.95 -12.20 -9.46
C ILE A 79 -18.31 -12.93 -8.28
N LEU A 80 -17.34 -13.82 -8.56
CA LEU A 80 -16.58 -14.51 -7.51
C LEU A 80 -15.80 -13.52 -6.64
N GLY A 81 -15.24 -12.47 -7.24
CA GLY A 81 -14.55 -11.42 -6.51
C GLY A 81 -15.47 -10.62 -5.60
N LEU A 82 -16.66 -10.26 -6.08
CA LEU A 82 -17.68 -9.58 -5.30
C LEU A 82 -18.15 -10.46 -4.15
N GLU A 83 -18.51 -11.72 -4.43
CA GLU A 83 -18.94 -12.69 -3.41
C GLU A 83 -17.86 -12.89 -2.34
N TYR A 84 -16.61 -13.12 -2.74
CA TYR A 84 -15.51 -13.31 -1.81
C TYR A 84 -15.22 -12.04 -1.01
N SER A 85 -15.28 -10.86 -1.62
CA SER A 85 -15.03 -9.57 -0.94
C SER A 85 -16.15 -9.23 0.04
N LEU A 86 -17.41 -9.51 -0.31
CA LEU A 86 -18.56 -9.41 0.59
C LEU A 86 -18.39 -10.36 1.78
N GLN A 87 -18.05 -11.61 1.51
CA GLN A 87 -17.77 -12.60 2.54
C GLN A 87 -16.60 -12.18 3.44
N PHE A 88 -15.57 -11.59 2.87
CA PHE A 88 -14.39 -11.16 3.59
C PHE A 88 -14.68 -9.99 4.53
N ALA A 89 -15.41 -8.99 4.03
CA ALA A 89 -15.79 -7.78 4.75
C ALA A 89 -16.85 -8.05 5.84
N GLY A 90 -17.95 -8.71 5.46
CA GLY A 90 -19.08 -8.98 6.37
C GLY A 90 -18.94 -10.26 7.20
N ARG A 91 -17.92 -11.09 6.94
CA ARG A 91 -17.75 -12.42 7.55
C ARG A 91 -19.03 -13.26 7.46
N LEU A 92 -19.78 -13.18 6.35
CA LEU A 92 -21.16 -13.67 6.27
C LEU A 92 -21.31 -15.17 6.58
N LEU A 93 -20.41 -16.01 6.06
CA LEU A 93 -20.43 -17.45 6.30
C LEU A 93 -20.09 -17.79 7.76
N PRO A 94 -20.77 -18.80 8.33
CA PRO A 94 -20.47 -19.32 9.66
C PRO A 94 -19.07 -19.90 9.74
N ASP A 95 -18.52 -19.95 10.95
CA ASP A 95 -17.25 -20.64 11.18
C ASP A 95 -17.39 -22.13 10.86
N MET A 96 -16.33 -22.75 10.33
CA MET A 96 -16.34 -24.18 9.96
C MET A 96 -16.78 -25.10 11.11
N ARG A 97 -16.55 -24.70 12.36
CA ARG A 97 -16.99 -25.44 13.55
C ARG A 97 -18.51 -25.48 13.69
N VAL A 98 -19.19 -24.37 13.36
CA VAL A 98 -20.66 -24.28 13.39
C VAL A 98 -21.24 -25.15 12.29
N VAL A 99 -20.70 -25.05 11.08
CA VAL A 99 -21.12 -25.88 9.94
C VAL A 99 -20.92 -27.37 10.22
N LEU A 100 -19.77 -27.77 10.77
CA LEU A 100 -19.51 -29.17 11.16
C LEU A 100 -20.46 -29.64 12.27
N GLY A 101 -20.79 -28.77 13.23
CA GLY A 101 -21.79 -29.06 14.26
C GLY A 101 -23.18 -29.28 13.67
N ASP A 102 -23.57 -28.49 12.67
CA ASP A 102 -24.86 -28.61 11.98
C ASP A 102 -24.93 -29.88 11.13
N ILE A 103 -23.83 -30.24 10.46
CA ILE A 103 -23.70 -31.52 9.75
C ILE A 103 -23.83 -32.69 10.72
N GLY A 104 -23.15 -32.64 11.88
CA GLY A 104 -23.27 -33.67 12.92
C GLY A 104 -24.70 -33.83 13.44
N ARG A 105 -25.42 -32.71 13.60
CA ARG A 105 -26.84 -32.72 13.97
C ARG A 105 -27.71 -33.32 12.88
N LEU A 106 -27.48 -32.98 11.61
CA LEU A 106 -28.19 -33.59 10.48
C LEU A 106 -28.03 -35.12 10.48
N PHE A 107 -26.82 -35.63 10.71
CA PHE A 107 -26.59 -37.08 10.86
C PHE A 107 -27.34 -37.67 12.05
N GLY A 108 -27.29 -37.01 13.21
CA GLY A 108 -28.03 -37.45 14.40
C GLY A 108 -29.55 -37.49 14.18
N MET A 109 -30.09 -36.50 13.48
CA MET A 109 -31.51 -36.44 13.12
C MET A 109 -31.92 -37.55 12.16
N ILE A 110 -31.12 -37.80 11.10
CA ILE A 110 -31.36 -38.90 10.16
C ILE A 110 -31.34 -40.24 10.89
N TRP A 111 -30.37 -40.43 11.79
CA TRP A 111 -30.25 -41.64 12.60
C TRP A 111 -31.46 -41.85 13.52
N GLN A 112 -31.91 -40.78 14.17
CA GLN A 112 -33.09 -40.81 15.03
C GLN A 112 -34.36 -41.09 14.24
N MET A 113 -34.51 -40.52 13.05
CA MET A 113 -35.63 -40.78 12.15
C MET A 113 -35.66 -42.24 11.68
N LEU A 114 -34.49 -42.81 11.36
CA LEU A 114 -34.35 -44.19 10.91
C LEU A 114 -34.66 -45.20 12.02
N MET A 115 -34.15 -44.95 13.24
CA MET A 115 -34.23 -45.92 14.35
C MET A 115 -35.45 -45.72 15.26
N GLN A 116 -35.85 -44.48 15.51
CA GLN A 116 -36.91 -44.16 16.47
C GLN A 116 -38.22 -43.74 15.78
N ARG A 117 -38.23 -43.60 14.44
CA ARG A 117 -39.38 -43.10 13.64
C ARG A 117 -40.00 -41.81 14.19
N ALA A 118 -39.20 -41.01 14.88
CA ALA A 118 -39.61 -39.72 15.40
C ALA A 118 -39.36 -38.63 14.35
N LEU A 119 -40.32 -37.72 14.19
CA LEU A 119 -40.13 -36.53 13.35
C LEU A 119 -39.25 -35.52 14.11
N PRO A 120 -38.17 -35.00 13.51
CA PRO A 120 -37.35 -34.00 14.16
C PRO A 120 -38.12 -32.70 14.39
N THR A 121 -37.94 -32.08 15.56
CA THR A 121 -38.60 -30.82 15.95
C THR A 121 -37.74 -29.57 15.74
N THR A 122 -36.49 -29.73 15.30
CA THR A 122 -35.52 -28.64 15.14
C THR A 122 -34.85 -28.76 13.77
N TYR A 123 -34.55 -27.64 13.11
CA TYR A 123 -33.87 -27.67 11.81
C TYR A 123 -32.35 -27.86 11.98
N PRO A 124 -31.68 -28.64 11.13
CA PRO A 124 -30.26 -28.98 11.32
C PRO A 124 -29.32 -27.78 11.18
N PHE A 125 -29.72 -26.80 10.35
CA PHE A 125 -28.92 -25.63 9.99
C PHE A 125 -29.43 -24.31 10.59
N GLU A 126 -30.33 -24.37 11.57
CA GLU A 126 -30.93 -23.18 12.19
C GLU A 126 -29.86 -22.20 12.69
N ARG A 127 -28.84 -22.70 13.40
CA ARG A 127 -27.75 -21.85 13.91
C ARG A 127 -26.89 -21.22 12.83
N SER A 128 -26.57 -21.96 11.77
CA SER A 128 -25.83 -21.40 10.63
C SER A 128 -26.64 -20.33 9.91
N LEU A 129 -27.94 -20.57 9.69
CA LEU A 129 -28.83 -19.62 9.03
C LEU A 129 -29.00 -18.35 9.87
N ASP A 130 -29.21 -18.48 11.17
CA ASP A 130 -29.34 -17.34 12.08
C ASP A 130 -28.08 -16.47 12.06
N GLN A 131 -26.88 -17.09 12.10
CA GLN A 131 -25.62 -16.35 12.00
C GLN A 131 -25.46 -15.63 10.66
N VAL A 132 -25.83 -16.27 9.55
CA VAL A 132 -25.76 -15.63 8.22
C VAL A 132 -26.72 -14.45 8.14
N VAL A 133 -27.94 -14.60 8.64
CA VAL A 133 -28.96 -13.54 8.65
C VAL A 133 -28.52 -12.37 9.54
N GLU A 134 -28.04 -12.66 10.75
CA GLU A 134 -27.54 -11.64 11.69
C GLU A 134 -26.35 -10.87 11.10
N ARG A 135 -25.33 -11.58 10.58
CA ARG A 135 -24.15 -10.94 9.98
C ARG A 135 -24.50 -10.14 8.72
N SER A 136 -25.46 -10.61 7.93
CA SER A 136 -25.96 -9.87 6.76
C SER A 136 -26.67 -8.59 7.19
N ALA A 137 -27.49 -8.64 8.23
CA ALA A 137 -28.17 -7.46 8.77
C ALA A 137 -27.18 -6.42 9.29
N ILE A 138 -26.18 -6.85 10.08
CA ILE A 138 -25.09 -5.98 10.57
C ILE A 138 -24.33 -5.36 9.39
N MET A 139 -24.00 -6.14 8.36
CA MET A 139 -23.30 -5.61 7.19
C MET A 139 -24.11 -4.53 6.45
N VAL A 140 -25.43 -4.73 6.30
CA VAL A 140 -26.31 -3.73 5.68
C VAL A 140 -26.39 -2.47 6.54
N GLU A 141 -26.47 -2.61 7.86
CA GLU A 141 -26.46 -1.50 8.81
C GLU A 141 -25.15 -0.69 8.73
N ASN A 142 -24.01 -1.38 8.72
CA ASN A 142 -22.68 -0.79 8.56
C ASN A 142 -22.54 0.00 7.25
N VAL A 143 -22.97 -0.58 6.13
CA VAL A 143 -22.96 0.08 4.82
C VAL A 143 -23.87 1.30 4.80
N ASN A 144 -25.07 1.20 5.36
CA ASN A 144 -26.00 2.33 5.44
C ASN A 144 -25.45 3.46 6.31
N THR A 145 -24.85 3.13 7.45
CA THR A 145 -24.23 4.09 8.37
C THR A 145 -23.05 4.79 7.72
N TRP A 146 -22.20 4.05 7.03
CA TRP A 146 -21.10 4.62 6.26
C TRP A 146 -21.61 5.55 5.15
N LEU A 147 -22.63 5.12 4.40
CA LEU A 147 -23.18 5.91 3.29
C LEU A 147 -23.83 7.22 3.77
N THR A 148 -24.55 7.19 4.89
CA THR A 148 -25.14 8.41 5.48
C THR A 148 -24.05 9.35 6.01
N ALA A 149 -23.02 8.83 6.68
CA ALA A 149 -21.90 9.61 7.18
C ALA A 149 -21.11 10.27 6.04
N VAL A 150 -20.78 9.54 4.97
CA VAL A 150 -20.09 10.08 3.79
C VAL A 150 -20.90 11.19 3.12
N ARG A 151 -22.21 11.00 2.94
CA ARG A 151 -23.10 12.04 2.38
C ARG A 151 -23.21 13.27 3.27
N ALA A 152 -23.12 13.10 4.58
CA ALA A 152 -23.10 14.20 5.54
C ALA A 152 -21.71 14.84 5.68
N GLY A 153 -20.68 14.30 5.01
CA GLY A 153 -19.30 14.72 5.18
C GLY A 153 -18.81 14.53 6.61
N ALA A 154 -19.25 13.48 7.31
CA ALA A 154 -18.83 13.12 8.66
C ALA A 154 -17.77 11.99 8.64
N PRO A 155 -16.79 11.99 9.57
CA PRO A 155 -15.82 10.90 9.68
C PRO A 155 -16.49 9.59 10.13
N THR A 156 -16.00 8.46 9.61
CA THR A 156 -16.54 7.13 9.95
C THR A 156 -15.44 6.18 10.43
N ASP A 157 -15.68 5.55 11.58
CA ASP A 157 -14.75 4.58 12.19
C ASP A 157 -14.97 3.13 11.72
N ASP A 158 -16.07 2.86 11.00
CA ASP A 158 -16.37 1.53 10.47
C ASP A 158 -15.51 1.19 9.26
N ASN A 159 -14.79 0.07 9.36
CA ASN A 159 -13.87 -0.44 8.36
C ASN A 159 -14.50 -1.45 7.37
N THR A 160 -15.79 -1.78 7.51
CA THR A 160 -16.48 -2.77 6.67
C THR A 160 -16.40 -2.42 5.19
N VAL A 161 -16.75 -1.18 4.81
CA VAL A 161 -16.70 -0.71 3.42
C VAL A 161 -15.26 -0.61 2.91
N LEU A 162 -14.32 -0.19 3.77
CA LEU A 162 -12.90 -0.16 3.45
C LEU A 162 -12.40 -1.56 3.08
N TRP A 163 -12.70 -2.55 3.92
CA TRP A 163 -12.32 -3.94 3.69
C TRP A 163 -12.92 -4.49 2.41
N PHE A 164 -14.20 -4.21 2.14
CA PHE A 164 -14.85 -4.59 0.88
C PHE A 164 -14.12 -3.98 -0.32
N GLY A 165 -13.83 -2.67 -0.29
CA GLY A 165 -13.16 -1.98 -1.39
C GLY A 165 -11.73 -2.47 -1.64
N VAL A 166 -10.92 -2.60 -0.59
CA VAL A 166 -9.52 -3.07 -0.70
C VAL A 166 -9.46 -4.53 -1.14
N SER A 167 -10.31 -5.39 -0.59
CA SER A 167 -10.34 -6.81 -0.98
C SER A 167 -10.76 -7.00 -2.43
N LEU A 168 -11.80 -6.27 -2.88
CA LEU A 168 -12.26 -6.32 -4.26
C LEU A 168 -11.19 -5.78 -5.22
N LEU A 169 -10.52 -4.68 -4.87
CA LEU A 169 -9.44 -4.12 -5.68
C LEU A 169 -8.28 -5.12 -5.82
N ILE A 170 -7.80 -5.69 -4.72
CA ILE A 170 -6.72 -6.69 -4.74
C ILE A 170 -7.14 -7.91 -5.56
N TRP A 171 -8.38 -8.38 -5.41
CA TRP A 171 -8.92 -9.48 -6.20
C TRP A 171 -8.88 -9.17 -7.69
N VAL A 172 -9.44 -8.03 -8.12
CA VAL A 172 -9.52 -7.64 -9.54
C VAL A 172 -8.13 -7.47 -10.15
N LEU A 173 -7.19 -6.82 -9.44
CA LEU A 173 -5.82 -6.64 -9.91
C LEU A 173 -5.07 -7.97 -10.01
N THR A 174 -5.24 -8.85 -9.03
CA THR A 174 -4.66 -10.20 -9.03
C THR A 174 -5.23 -11.07 -10.14
N TRP A 175 -6.56 -11.02 -10.32
CA TRP A 175 -7.27 -11.71 -11.39
C TRP A 175 -6.77 -11.25 -12.75
N ASN A 176 -6.69 -9.94 -12.98
CA ASN A 176 -6.16 -9.36 -14.21
C ASN A 176 -4.74 -9.87 -14.51
N ALA A 177 -3.83 -9.74 -13.53
CA ALA A 177 -2.44 -10.14 -13.69
C ALA A 177 -2.30 -11.64 -14.00
N THR A 178 -3.04 -12.47 -13.30
CA THR A 178 -3.00 -13.94 -13.48
C THR A 178 -3.60 -14.35 -14.81
N TYR A 179 -4.80 -13.84 -15.12
CA TYR A 179 -5.56 -14.22 -16.31
C TYR A 179 -4.85 -13.81 -17.59
N GLU A 180 -4.41 -12.54 -17.69
CA GLU A 180 -3.72 -12.01 -18.86
C GLU A 180 -2.35 -12.67 -19.09
N LEU A 181 -1.59 -12.94 -18.02
CA LEU A 181 -0.28 -13.56 -18.14
C LEU A 181 -0.38 -15.01 -18.64
N ILE A 182 -1.30 -15.80 -18.08
CA ILE A 182 -1.43 -17.23 -18.43
C ILE A 182 -2.08 -17.40 -19.79
N ARG A 183 -3.24 -16.75 -20.01
CA ARG A 183 -4.06 -16.98 -21.21
C ARG A 183 -3.54 -16.24 -22.43
N ARG A 184 -3.13 -14.97 -22.27
CA ARG A 184 -2.75 -14.10 -23.38
C ARG A 184 -1.24 -13.91 -23.53
N ARG A 185 -0.44 -14.35 -22.56
CA ARG A 185 1.03 -14.25 -22.55
C ARG A 185 1.51 -12.80 -22.79
N ARG A 186 0.81 -11.83 -22.22
CA ARG A 186 1.12 -10.39 -22.30
C ARG A 186 1.51 -9.85 -20.91
N PRO A 187 2.79 -9.95 -20.49
CA PRO A 187 3.20 -9.58 -19.14
C PRO A 187 3.01 -8.10 -18.84
N PHE A 188 3.22 -7.23 -19.84
CA PHE A 188 3.10 -5.79 -19.63
C PHE A 188 1.67 -5.40 -19.26
N SER A 189 0.67 -5.83 -20.03
CA SER A 189 -0.74 -5.54 -19.72
C SER A 189 -1.23 -6.25 -18.47
N ALA A 190 -0.69 -7.42 -18.16
CA ALA A 190 -1.00 -8.16 -16.93
C ALA A 190 -0.52 -7.43 -15.67
N PHE A 191 0.72 -6.93 -15.68
CA PHE A 191 1.34 -6.37 -14.49
C PHE A 191 1.11 -4.87 -14.32
N LEU A 192 0.78 -4.14 -15.39
CA LEU A 192 0.64 -2.67 -15.32
C LEU A 192 -0.44 -2.21 -14.32
N PRO A 193 -1.67 -2.77 -14.28
CA PRO A 193 -2.65 -2.35 -13.29
C PRO A 193 -2.22 -2.65 -11.86
N LEU A 194 -1.64 -3.84 -11.62
CA LEU A 194 -1.16 -4.25 -10.30
C LEU A 194 0.03 -3.39 -9.83
N GLY A 195 0.96 -3.08 -10.73
CA GLY A 195 2.08 -2.16 -10.48
C GLY A 195 1.61 -0.74 -10.19
N THR A 196 0.56 -0.27 -10.88
CA THR A 196 -0.05 1.05 -10.61
C THR A 196 -0.63 1.11 -9.20
N GLY A 197 -1.37 0.08 -8.77
CA GLY A 197 -1.88 -0.01 -7.40
C GLY A 197 -0.77 -0.04 -6.35
N LEU A 198 0.33 -0.77 -6.62
CA LEU A 198 1.48 -0.85 -5.73
C LEU A 198 2.21 0.49 -5.60
N VAL A 199 2.44 1.19 -6.72
CA VAL A 199 3.06 2.52 -6.73
C VAL A 199 2.16 3.54 -6.04
N ALA A 200 0.85 3.51 -6.28
CA ALA A 200 -0.11 4.38 -5.61
C ALA A 200 -0.11 4.16 -4.08
N ASN A 201 -0.10 2.91 -3.61
CA ASN A 201 0.02 2.61 -2.19
C ASN A 201 1.33 3.14 -1.60
N ALA A 202 2.46 2.96 -2.30
CA ALA A 202 3.76 3.44 -1.83
C ALA A 202 3.84 4.97 -1.80
N ALA A 203 3.28 5.65 -2.81
CA ALA A 203 3.22 7.10 -2.88
C ALA A 203 2.33 7.69 -1.78
N PHE A 204 1.21 7.04 -1.46
CA PHE A 204 0.27 7.49 -0.43
C PHE A 204 0.83 7.30 0.98
N THR A 205 1.41 6.13 1.25
CA THR A 205 1.82 5.74 2.60
C THR A 205 3.25 6.15 2.93
N GLY A 206 4.07 6.50 1.94
CA GLY A 206 5.51 6.72 2.10
C GLY A 206 6.31 5.45 2.46
N HIS A 207 5.64 4.30 2.54
CA HIS A 207 6.20 3.00 2.89
C HIS A 207 6.04 2.03 1.71
N GLY A 208 6.85 0.97 1.65
CA GLY A 208 6.68 -0.07 0.63
C GLY A 208 7.37 0.19 -0.73
N ILE A 209 8.21 1.23 -0.84
CA ILE A 209 9.06 1.44 -2.03
C ILE A 209 9.96 0.23 -2.34
N GLY A 210 10.36 -0.53 -1.32
CA GLY A 210 11.09 -1.79 -1.48
C GLY A 210 10.29 -2.82 -2.28
N TYR A 211 8.99 -2.95 -2.04
CA TYR A 211 8.11 -3.84 -2.79
C TYR A 211 7.91 -3.37 -4.23
N VAL A 212 7.84 -2.04 -4.47
CA VAL A 212 7.80 -1.49 -5.84
C VAL A 212 9.05 -1.92 -6.62
N ARG A 213 10.24 -1.76 -6.04
CA ARG A 213 11.51 -2.16 -6.67
C ARG A 213 11.56 -3.67 -6.94
N PHE A 214 11.15 -4.47 -5.96
CA PHE A 214 11.05 -5.92 -6.09
C PHE A 214 10.07 -6.33 -7.20
N PHE A 215 8.89 -5.72 -7.24
CA PHE A 215 7.88 -5.96 -8.26
C PHE A 215 8.39 -5.60 -9.66
N LEU A 216 9.05 -4.46 -9.83
CA LEU A 216 9.65 -4.06 -11.10
C LEU A 216 10.71 -5.07 -11.57
N ALA A 217 11.53 -5.57 -10.64
CA ALA A 217 12.50 -6.62 -10.95
C ALA A 217 11.83 -7.90 -11.46
N VAL A 218 10.78 -8.35 -10.78
CA VAL A 218 9.99 -9.53 -11.19
C VAL A 218 9.29 -9.30 -12.53
N MET A 219 8.73 -8.12 -12.75
CA MET A 219 8.07 -7.74 -14.01
C MET A 219 9.05 -7.75 -15.19
N LEU A 220 10.27 -7.24 -15.01
CA LEU A 220 11.34 -7.28 -16.02
C LEU A 220 11.72 -8.71 -16.37
N LEU A 221 11.93 -9.57 -15.37
CA LEU A 221 12.21 -10.99 -15.60
C LEU A 221 11.07 -11.69 -16.36
N ALA A 222 9.82 -11.37 -16.02
CA ALA A 222 8.66 -11.90 -16.72
C ALA A 222 8.56 -11.40 -18.18
N LEU A 223 8.91 -10.14 -18.43
CA LEU A 223 8.98 -9.56 -19.78
C LEU A 223 10.04 -10.23 -20.64
N VAL A 224 11.26 -10.37 -20.13
CA VAL A 224 12.36 -11.10 -20.80
C VAL A 224 11.89 -12.50 -21.17
N ARG A 225 11.30 -13.21 -20.20
CA ARG A 225 10.85 -14.58 -20.39
C ARG A 225 9.75 -14.70 -21.44
N ALA A 226 8.76 -13.81 -21.43
CA ALA A 226 7.70 -13.82 -22.43
C ALA A 226 8.20 -13.41 -23.83
N ASN A 227 9.20 -12.53 -23.90
CA ASN A 227 9.84 -12.17 -25.16
C ASN A 227 10.57 -13.37 -25.78
N LEU A 228 11.28 -14.17 -24.98
CA LEU A 228 11.92 -15.41 -25.44
C LEU A 228 10.89 -16.43 -25.96
N ALA A 229 9.80 -16.65 -25.21
CA ALA A 229 8.72 -17.55 -25.65
C ALA A 229 8.10 -17.09 -26.99
N ARG A 230 7.95 -15.77 -27.18
CA ARG A 230 7.47 -15.19 -28.44
C ARG A 230 8.45 -15.44 -29.59
N LEU A 231 9.76 -15.21 -29.39
CA LEU A 231 10.79 -15.47 -30.39
C LEU A 231 10.84 -16.95 -30.80
N GLN A 232 10.77 -17.86 -29.84
CA GLN A 232 10.73 -19.30 -30.11
C GLN A 232 9.50 -19.70 -30.93
N SER A 233 8.33 -19.14 -30.59
CA SER A 233 7.10 -19.39 -31.37
C SER A 233 7.17 -18.84 -32.80
N PHE A 234 7.98 -17.81 -33.02
CA PHE A 234 8.20 -17.24 -34.34
C PHE A 234 9.18 -18.10 -35.15
N TRP A 235 10.27 -18.56 -34.55
CA TRP A 235 11.24 -19.45 -35.20
C TRP A 235 10.65 -20.83 -35.53
N SER A 236 9.79 -21.38 -34.65
CA SER A 236 9.12 -22.65 -34.92
C SER A 236 8.17 -22.55 -36.13
N ARG A 237 7.48 -21.41 -36.30
CA ARG A 237 6.66 -21.14 -37.50
C ARG A 237 7.48 -21.01 -38.78
N LEU A 238 8.75 -20.62 -38.66
CA LEU A 238 9.70 -20.54 -39.77
C LEU A 238 10.42 -21.87 -40.05
N GLY A 239 10.14 -22.93 -39.27
CA GLY A 239 10.80 -24.23 -39.41
C GLY A 239 12.28 -24.22 -39.03
N MET A 240 12.73 -23.23 -38.24
CA MET A 240 14.09 -23.20 -37.72
C MET A 240 14.16 -24.00 -36.43
N ASP A 241 14.98 -25.04 -36.42
CA ASP A 241 15.32 -25.77 -35.20
C ASP A 241 16.23 -24.92 -34.31
N PHE A 242 15.94 -24.92 -33.02
CA PHE A 242 16.74 -24.23 -32.01
C PHE A 242 17.11 -25.19 -30.88
N SER A 243 18.34 -25.04 -30.37
CA SER A 243 18.81 -25.83 -29.23
C SER A 243 17.99 -25.50 -27.98
N THR A 244 17.65 -26.52 -27.18
CA THR A 244 16.97 -26.34 -25.89
C THR A 244 17.83 -25.56 -24.89
N GLU A 245 19.16 -25.66 -24.99
CA GLU A 245 20.13 -24.90 -24.20
C GLU A 245 20.04 -23.38 -24.47
N LEU A 246 19.65 -22.98 -25.69
CA LEU A 246 19.50 -21.56 -26.04
C LEU A 246 18.47 -20.86 -25.15
N SER A 247 17.41 -21.56 -24.76
CA SER A 247 16.37 -21.02 -23.87
C SER A 247 16.92 -20.71 -22.48
N ARG A 248 17.75 -21.63 -21.97
CA ARG A 248 18.37 -21.52 -20.65
C ARG A 248 19.41 -20.41 -20.65
N ASP A 249 20.30 -20.41 -21.65
CA ASP A 249 21.35 -19.40 -21.79
C ASP A 249 20.77 -18.01 -21.98
N ALA A 250 19.73 -17.88 -22.81
CA ALA A 250 19.03 -16.61 -23.00
C ALA A 250 18.29 -16.16 -21.73
N THR A 251 17.75 -17.09 -20.94
CA THR A 251 17.12 -16.77 -19.64
C THR A 251 18.16 -16.29 -18.63
N ILE A 252 19.32 -16.95 -18.56
CA ILE A 252 20.43 -16.55 -17.67
C ILE A 252 20.99 -15.20 -18.09
N ALA A 253 21.25 -15.00 -19.39
CA ALA A 253 21.75 -13.74 -19.93
C ALA A 253 20.75 -12.60 -19.71
N GLY A 254 19.46 -12.84 -19.97
CA GLY A 254 18.39 -11.87 -19.76
C GLY A 254 18.15 -11.55 -18.27
N ALA A 255 18.29 -12.53 -17.38
CA ALA A 255 18.27 -12.31 -15.94
C ALA A 255 19.48 -11.50 -15.48
N GLY A 256 20.68 -11.79 -16.00
CA GLY A 256 21.89 -11.01 -15.76
C GLY A 256 21.75 -9.56 -16.22
N LEU A 257 21.26 -9.34 -17.44
CA LEU A 257 21.00 -8.00 -17.97
C LEU A 257 19.96 -7.26 -17.12
N SER A 258 18.88 -7.93 -16.72
CA SER A 258 17.86 -7.35 -15.84
C SER A 258 18.46 -6.95 -14.49
N ALA A 259 19.31 -7.79 -13.89
CA ALA A 259 20.00 -7.49 -12.65
C ALA A 259 20.92 -6.26 -12.79
N VAL A 260 21.65 -6.15 -13.91
CA VAL A 260 22.47 -4.96 -14.22
C VAL A 260 21.60 -3.71 -14.36
N ILE A 261 20.49 -3.78 -15.11
CA ILE A 261 19.55 -2.65 -15.27
C ILE A 261 19.01 -2.21 -13.90
N ILE A 262 18.59 -3.16 -13.05
CA ILE A 262 18.08 -2.86 -11.71
C ILE A 262 19.19 -2.24 -10.85
N PHE A 263 20.40 -2.80 -10.88
CA PHE A 263 21.53 -2.29 -10.10
C PHE A 263 21.89 -0.85 -10.52
N VAL A 264 21.96 -0.59 -11.82
CA VAL A 264 22.18 0.76 -12.36
C VAL A 264 21.04 1.69 -11.96
N ALA A 265 19.78 1.25 -12.07
CA ALA A 265 18.61 2.04 -11.66
C ALA A 265 18.59 2.35 -10.14
N LEU A 266 19.18 1.50 -9.30
CA LEU A 266 19.34 1.75 -7.87
C LEU A 266 20.48 2.72 -7.54
N LEU A 267 21.52 2.78 -8.39
CA LEU A 267 22.66 3.69 -8.23
C LEU A 267 22.39 5.08 -8.82
N ILE A 268 21.56 5.17 -9.87
CA ILE A 268 21.20 6.45 -10.46
C ILE A 268 20.33 7.23 -9.45
N PRO A 269 20.78 8.42 -8.99
CA PRO A 269 19.95 9.29 -8.17
C PRO A 269 18.67 9.63 -8.92
N TYR A 270 17.55 9.74 -8.21
CA TYR A 270 16.28 10.17 -8.79
C TYR A 270 16.44 11.60 -9.34
N VAL A 271 16.80 11.73 -10.62
CA VAL A 271 16.75 13.01 -11.33
C VAL A 271 15.29 13.20 -11.72
N THR A 272 14.53 13.73 -10.80
CA THR A 272 13.12 14.03 -11.03
C THR A 272 13.04 15.13 -12.08
N TYR A 273 12.46 14.84 -13.25
CA TYR A 273 12.04 15.88 -14.19
C TYR A 273 10.90 16.66 -13.55
N ASN A 274 11.29 17.71 -12.82
CA ASN A 274 10.42 18.52 -11.99
C ASN A 274 9.23 19.08 -12.76
N ASP A 275 9.40 19.40 -14.04
CA ASP A 275 8.38 20.08 -14.86
C ASP A 275 7.11 19.24 -15.05
N ALA A 276 7.23 17.93 -15.28
CA ALA A 276 6.07 17.06 -15.47
C ALA A 276 5.26 16.88 -14.17
N ILE A 277 5.97 16.86 -13.03
CA ILE A 277 5.36 16.76 -11.71
C ILE A 277 4.67 18.08 -11.36
N TYR A 278 5.31 19.23 -11.59
CA TYR A 278 4.70 20.54 -11.37
C TYR A 278 3.46 20.72 -12.26
N PHE A 279 3.55 20.41 -13.55
CA PHE A 279 2.39 20.45 -14.46
C PHE A 279 1.23 19.57 -13.96
N PHE A 280 1.52 18.35 -13.49
CA PHE A 280 0.49 17.47 -12.93
C PHE A 280 -0.15 18.05 -11.67
N TRP A 281 0.66 18.54 -10.72
CA TRP A 281 0.14 19.08 -9.46
C TRP A 281 -0.59 20.42 -9.63
N GLU A 282 -0.15 21.27 -10.55
CA GLU A 282 -0.83 22.52 -10.88
C GLU A 282 -2.19 22.27 -11.56
N ASN A 283 -2.28 21.28 -12.45
CA ASN A 283 -3.50 21.05 -13.24
C ASN A 283 -4.47 20.06 -12.60
N VAL A 284 -3.98 19.10 -11.81
CA VAL A 284 -4.77 17.97 -11.29
C VAL A 284 -4.74 17.91 -9.76
N GLY A 285 -3.69 18.46 -9.13
CA GLY A 285 -3.45 18.36 -7.69
C GLY A 285 -4.59 18.88 -6.83
N TYR A 286 -5.18 20.02 -7.18
CA TYR A 286 -6.27 20.63 -6.41
C TYR A 286 -7.52 19.73 -6.34
N LYS A 287 -7.91 19.09 -7.46
CA LYS A 287 -9.03 18.14 -7.51
C LYS A 287 -8.75 16.89 -6.69
N LEU A 288 -7.51 16.42 -6.73
CA LEU A 288 -7.09 15.25 -5.98
C LEU A 288 -7.08 15.54 -4.48
N GLN A 289 -6.73 16.76 -4.06
CA GLN A 289 -6.69 17.13 -2.64
C GLN A 289 -8.08 17.02 -1.99
N GLU A 290 -9.10 17.64 -2.59
CA GLU A 290 -10.48 17.54 -2.08
C GLU A 290 -10.94 16.08 -2.02
N PHE A 291 -10.68 15.31 -3.09
CA PHE A 291 -10.98 13.89 -3.13
C PHE A 291 -10.26 13.08 -2.03
N TYR A 292 -8.99 13.39 -1.75
CA TYR A 292 -8.24 12.71 -0.68
C TYR A 292 -8.76 13.09 0.70
N GLU A 293 -9.14 14.34 0.94
CA GLU A 293 -9.74 14.77 2.21
C GLU A 293 -11.10 14.10 2.44
N GLU A 294 -11.91 13.95 1.39
CA GLU A 294 -13.16 13.19 1.43
C GLU A 294 -12.92 11.70 1.73
N LEU A 295 -11.94 11.06 1.06
CA LEU A 295 -11.57 9.68 1.33
C LEU A 295 -11.03 9.47 2.74
N ASP A 296 -10.18 10.37 3.22
CA ASP A 296 -9.62 10.31 4.57
C ASP A 296 -10.71 10.44 5.64
N ARG A 297 -11.74 11.25 5.38
CA ARG A 297 -12.91 11.35 6.24
C ARG A 297 -13.80 10.11 6.16
N ALA A 298 -14.10 9.65 4.95
CA ALA A 298 -14.92 8.46 4.70
C ALA A 298 -14.32 7.19 5.33
N PHE A 299 -13.00 7.14 5.51
CA PHE A 299 -12.27 6.00 6.07
C PHE A 299 -11.42 6.40 7.27
N ALA A 300 -11.96 7.26 8.15
CA ALA A 300 -11.27 7.74 9.35
C ALA A 300 -10.89 6.59 10.31
N GLY A 301 -11.66 5.50 10.33
CA GLY A 301 -11.40 4.30 11.14
C GLY A 301 -10.22 3.44 10.71
N ARG A 302 -9.56 3.77 9.58
CA ARG A 302 -8.34 3.11 9.15
C ARG A 302 -7.22 3.38 10.16
N ASN A 303 -6.24 2.49 10.23
CA ASN A 303 -5.08 2.75 11.08
C ASN A 303 -4.32 3.98 10.55
N PRO A 304 -3.92 4.92 11.41
CA PRO A 304 -3.09 6.03 10.97
C PRO A 304 -1.80 5.45 10.39
N VAL A 305 -1.43 5.90 9.18
CA VAL A 305 -0.12 5.57 8.61
C VAL A 305 0.92 6.05 9.63
N PRO A 306 1.86 5.19 10.08
CA PRO A 306 2.85 5.57 11.08
C PRO A 306 3.53 6.87 10.68
N THR A 307 3.26 7.93 11.44
CA THR A 307 3.93 9.20 11.30
C THR A 307 5.13 9.21 12.25
N PRO A 308 6.27 9.82 11.87
CA PRO A 308 7.40 9.95 12.77
C PRO A 308 6.95 10.59 14.10
N VAL A 309 7.23 9.93 15.21
CA VAL A 309 6.72 10.26 16.55
C VAL A 309 6.99 11.72 16.93
N VAL A 310 5.94 12.46 17.29
CA VAL A 310 6.05 13.80 17.91
C VAL A 310 6.37 13.61 19.39
N ARG A 311 7.51 14.14 19.85
CA ARG A 311 7.91 14.07 21.26
C ARG A 311 7.06 15.00 22.14
N PRO A 312 6.76 14.60 23.39
CA PRO A 312 6.10 15.48 24.36
C PRO A 312 6.98 16.70 24.67
N GLY A 313 6.39 17.90 24.63
CA GLY A 313 7.05 19.16 25.00
C GLY A 313 7.50 20.05 23.83
N GLY A 314 7.51 19.55 22.59
CA GLY A 314 7.71 20.37 21.40
C GLY A 314 6.39 20.89 20.82
N LEU A 315 6.42 22.03 20.12
CA LEU A 315 5.33 22.36 19.17
C LEU A 315 5.09 21.15 18.25
N PRO A 316 3.84 20.92 17.77
CA PRO A 316 3.58 19.92 16.75
C PRO A 316 4.60 20.07 15.63
N GLY A 317 5.18 18.96 15.17
CA GLY A 317 6.12 19.04 14.07
C GLY A 317 5.43 19.71 12.89
N HIS A 318 6.01 20.78 12.34
CA HIS A 318 5.59 21.28 11.05
C HIS A 318 5.81 20.15 10.06
N ALA A 319 4.75 19.45 9.67
CA ALA A 319 4.80 18.68 8.45
C ALA A 319 4.94 19.74 7.36
N ILE A 320 6.16 19.93 6.83
CA ILE A 320 6.34 20.56 5.52
C ILE A 320 5.79 19.56 4.50
N ARG A 321 4.48 19.32 4.57
CA ARG A 321 3.73 18.60 3.58
C ARG A 321 3.45 19.62 2.50
N ARG A 322 3.56 19.18 1.26
CA ARG A 322 3.34 19.97 0.03
C ARG A 322 1.92 20.56 -0.11
N SER A 323 1.09 20.49 0.93
CA SER A 323 -0.30 20.96 0.93
C SER A 323 -0.37 22.36 1.53
N ILE A 324 -0.67 23.32 0.68
CA ILE A 324 -0.79 24.75 0.97
C ILE A 324 -2.27 25.03 1.29
N SER A 325 -2.81 24.44 2.36
CA SER A 325 -4.14 24.81 2.86
C SER A 325 -4.02 25.45 4.24
N SER A 326 -4.11 26.78 4.23
CA SER A 326 -4.00 27.72 5.35
C SER A 326 -2.62 27.86 6.00
N LEU A 327 -1.87 28.90 5.62
CA LEU A 327 -1.00 29.54 6.61
C LEU A 327 -1.93 30.10 7.69
N GLY A 328 -2.02 29.44 8.84
CA GLY A 328 -2.74 29.98 9.98
C GLY A 328 -2.02 31.22 10.53
N GLU A 329 -2.78 32.26 10.88
CA GLU A 329 -2.28 33.43 11.63
C GLU A 329 -2.28 33.17 13.14
N ASP A 330 -2.29 31.91 13.55
CA ASP A 330 -2.37 31.53 14.96
C ASP A 330 -1.12 32.00 15.72
N LEU A 331 -1.35 32.68 16.84
CA LEU A 331 -0.28 33.07 17.74
C LEU A 331 0.32 31.82 18.40
N VAL A 332 1.50 31.39 17.95
CA VAL A 332 2.17 30.18 18.46
C VAL A 332 3.03 30.45 19.68
N LEU A 333 3.71 31.60 19.70
CA LEU A 333 4.76 31.90 20.67
C LEU A 333 4.90 33.40 20.90
N ILE A 334 4.99 33.80 22.17
CA ILE A 334 5.45 35.14 22.54
C ILE A 334 6.84 35.01 23.15
N VAL A 335 7.81 35.75 22.60
CA VAL A 335 9.17 35.82 23.14
C VAL A 335 9.50 37.25 23.55
N ARG A 336 9.98 37.42 24.78
CA ARG A 336 10.58 38.67 25.24
C ARG A 336 12.08 38.44 25.34
N THR A 337 12.87 39.27 24.67
CA THR A 337 14.34 39.20 24.71
C THR A 337 14.91 40.42 25.44
N SER A 338 16.15 40.32 25.90
CA SER A 338 16.91 41.44 26.46
C SER A 338 17.57 42.31 25.38
N ASP A 339 17.13 42.22 24.12
CA ASP A 339 17.65 43.05 23.03
C ASP A 339 17.24 44.52 23.21
N PRO A 340 18.04 45.48 22.70
CA PRO A 340 17.66 46.89 22.76
C PRO A 340 16.35 47.11 21.99
N PRO A 341 15.41 47.91 22.53
CA PRO A 341 14.21 48.26 21.80
C PRO A 341 14.57 49.04 20.54
N PRO A 342 13.78 48.92 19.44
CA PRO A 342 14.00 49.73 18.26
C PRO A 342 13.91 51.23 18.61
N PRO A 343 14.66 52.11 17.92
CA PRO A 343 14.56 53.55 18.12
C PRO A 343 13.12 54.06 17.92
N PRO A 344 12.70 55.12 18.63
CA PRO A 344 11.37 55.70 18.47
C PRO A 344 11.13 56.21 17.04
N GLU A 345 9.87 56.22 16.59
CA GLU A 345 9.48 56.63 15.23
C GLU A 345 9.97 58.04 14.85
N GLU A 346 9.98 58.98 15.81
CA GLU A 346 10.49 60.34 15.60
C GLU A 346 11.99 60.41 15.28
N GLU A 347 12.76 59.46 15.80
CA GLU A 347 14.19 59.36 15.57
C GLU A 347 14.48 58.67 14.23
N LEU A 348 13.70 57.63 13.90
CA LEU A 348 13.73 56.96 12.61
C LEU A 348 13.34 57.90 11.46
N ALA A 349 12.34 58.76 11.66
CA ALA A 349 11.94 59.78 10.71
C ALA A 349 13.07 60.80 10.46
N ARG A 350 13.81 61.18 11.52
CA ARG A 350 15.00 62.04 11.42
C ARG A 350 16.18 61.37 10.71
N MET A 351 16.29 60.05 10.80
CA MET A 351 17.28 59.24 10.08
C MET A 351 16.88 58.95 8.62
N GLY A 352 15.77 59.51 8.12
CA GLY A 352 15.33 59.35 6.73
C GLY A 352 14.37 58.18 6.50
N GLY A 353 13.64 57.73 7.53
CA GLY A 353 12.63 56.68 7.40
C GLY A 353 13.22 55.27 7.25
N VAL A 354 14.34 55.01 7.93
CA VAL A 354 14.98 53.69 7.96
C VAL A 354 14.05 52.66 8.59
N ASP A 355 13.99 51.47 8.01
CA ASP A 355 13.19 50.35 8.53
C ASP A 355 13.63 49.99 9.97
N PRO A 356 12.71 50.06 10.98
CA PRO A 356 13.01 49.70 12.36
C PRO A 356 13.63 48.29 12.51
N GLN A 357 13.32 47.36 11.61
CA GLN A 357 13.83 45.99 11.66
C GLN A 357 15.35 45.91 11.48
N GLN A 358 15.99 46.93 10.94
CA GLN A 358 17.45 46.99 10.81
C GLN A 358 18.16 47.15 12.17
N PHE A 359 17.48 47.72 13.16
CA PHE A 359 18.01 47.92 14.52
C PHE A 359 17.73 46.75 15.44
N VAL A 360 16.84 45.83 15.05
CA VAL A 360 16.48 44.65 15.83
C VAL A 360 17.38 43.48 15.40
N PRO A 361 18.19 42.90 16.31
CA PRO A 361 18.98 41.72 15.99
C PRO A 361 18.11 40.57 15.51
N LYS A 362 18.48 39.94 14.38
CA LYS A 362 17.77 38.77 13.87
C LYS A 362 17.96 37.58 14.81
N ARG A 363 16.86 37.07 15.37
CA ARG A 363 16.83 35.89 16.25
C ARG A 363 16.15 34.72 15.56
N TYR A 364 16.78 33.55 15.56
CA TYR A 364 16.22 32.31 15.01
C TYR A 364 15.72 31.41 16.14
N TRP A 365 14.40 31.24 16.22
CA TRP A 365 13.75 30.34 17.18
C TRP A 365 13.78 28.89 16.65
N ARG A 366 14.94 28.24 16.75
CA ARG A 366 15.11 26.86 16.29
C ARG A 366 14.29 25.91 17.16
N GLN A 367 13.29 25.27 16.56
CA GLN A 367 12.51 24.22 17.21
C GLN A 367 13.11 22.83 16.99
N ARG A 368 13.46 22.49 15.75
CA ARG A 368 13.89 21.14 15.35
C ARG A 368 14.87 21.19 14.19
N THR A 369 15.66 20.14 14.02
CA THR A 369 16.42 19.87 12.80
C THR A 369 15.93 18.63 12.12
N TYR A 370 15.91 18.67 10.79
CA TYR A 370 15.64 17.51 9.97
C TYR A 370 16.93 17.07 9.28
N ASP A 371 17.21 15.78 9.33
CA ASP A 371 18.47 15.19 8.89
C ASP A 371 18.27 13.98 7.97
N VAL A 372 17.04 13.43 7.90
CA VAL A 372 16.69 12.32 7.02
C VAL A 372 15.70 12.76 5.95
N TYR A 373 16.06 12.65 4.68
CA TYR A 373 15.14 12.88 3.56
C TYR A 373 14.47 11.57 3.14
N THR A 374 13.13 11.53 3.17
CA THR A 374 12.34 10.30 2.90
C THR A 374 11.88 10.17 1.46
N GLY A 375 12.23 11.11 0.57
CA GLY A 375 11.75 11.17 -0.81
C GLY A 375 10.46 11.98 -1.00
N HIS A 376 9.70 12.20 0.08
CA HIS A 376 8.49 13.04 0.06
C HIS A 376 8.52 14.17 1.10
N GLY A 377 9.54 14.19 1.96
CA GLY A 377 9.73 15.21 2.97
C GLY A 377 11.00 14.98 3.78
N TRP A 378 11.18 15.83 4.77
CA TRP A 378 12.27 15.75 5.72
C TRP A 378 11.75 15.27 7.07
N VAL A 379 12.45 14.33 7.69
CA VAL A 379 12.17 13.81 9.03
C VAL A 379 13.42 13.95 9.90
N SER A 380 13.21 13.92 11.21
CA SER A 380 14.30 13.92 12.18
C SER A 380 14.59 12.50 12.62
N SER A 381 15.86 12.14 12.76
CA SER A 381 16.28 10.90 13.42
C SER A 381 15.79 10.84 14.86
N GLU A 382 15.91 9.64 15.45
CA GLU A 382 15.88 9.51 16.89
C GLU A 382 16.92 10.46 17.51
N ALA A 383 16.55 11.11 18.61
CA ALA A 383 17.42 12.03 19.31
C ALA A 383 17.29 11.78 20.80
N GLU A 384 18.41 11.98 21.46
CA GLU A 384 18.60 11.71 22.87
C GLU A 384 18.10 12.89 23.70
N SER A 385 17.46 12.61 24.83
CA SER A 385 17.13 13.62 25.83
C SER A 385 18.19 13.57 26.92
N ARG A 386 18.72 14.74 27.28
CA ARG A 386 19.64 14.89 28.40
C ARG A 386 19.08 15.92 29.36
N ASP A 387 18.94 15.52 30.62
CA ASP A 387 18.64 16.45 31.70
C ASP A 387 19.93 17.19 32.08
N LEU A 388 19.85 18.51 32.15
CA LEU A 388 20.95 19.39 32.54
C LEU A 388 20.57 20.11 33.82
N ILE A 389 21.55 20.32 34.69
CA ILE A 389 21.35 21.11 35.91
C ILE A 389 21.27 22.59 35.53
N ALA A 390 20.57 23.40 36.33
CA ALA A 390 20.55 24.85 36.12
C ALA A 390 21.97 25.41 36.00
N GLU A 391 22.16 26.36 35.07
CA GLU A 391 23.44 27.01 34.77
C GLU A 391 24.50 26.12 34.08
N GLU A 392 24.20 24.84 33.82
CA GLU A 392 25.05 23.99 32.99
C GLU A 392 24.84 24.33 31.50
N PRO A 393 25.90 24.73 30.76
CA PRO A 393 25.79 24.98 29.34
C PRO A 393 25.52 23.67 28.59
N TRP A 394 24.51 23.69 27.72
CA TRP A 394 24.12 22.54 26.90
C TRP A 394 25.08 22.22 25.75
N SER A 395 25.97 23.15 25.40
CA SER A 395 27.02 23.00 24.39
C SER A 395 28.22 23.91 24.68
N GLU A 396 29.38 23.60 24.09
CA GLU A 396 30.52 24.54 24.05
C GLU A 396 30.09 25.81 23.33
N ILE A 397 30.31 26.98 23.95
CA ILE A 397 29.93 28.28 23.40
C ILE A 397 31.08 28.78 22.50
N PRO A 398 30.99 28.67 21.16
CA PRO A 398 32.05 29.13 20.27
C PRO A 398 31.96 30.66 20.07
N TYR A 399 32.97 31.22 19.38
CA TYR A 399 33.25 32.63 19.01
C TYR A 399 32.09 33.65 18.95
N PRO A 400 32.45 34.96 19.05
CA PRO A 400 31.91 35.90 20.02
C PRO A 400 30.39 35.78 20.21
N HIS A 401 30.00 35.58 21.46
CA HIS A 401 28.61 35.47 21.87
C HIS A 401 28.21 36.70 22.69
N HIS A 402 26.91 36.98 22.70
CA HIS A 402 26.29 37.97 23.57
C HIS A 402 25.25 37.26 24.41
N LEU A 403 25.24 37.51 25.72
CA LEU A 403 24.22 36.96 26.60
C LEU A 403 22.87 37.59 26.24
N VAL A 404 21.87 36.76 25.97
CA VAL A 404 20.49 37.20 25.74
C VAL A 404 19.59 36.46 26.70
N THR A 405 18.90 37.21 27.56
CA THR A 405 17.86 36.65 28.41
C THR A 405 16.57 36.59 27.61
N GLN A 406 15.90 35.44 27.65
CA GLN A 406 14.69 35.20 26.90
C GLN A 406 13.62 34.69 27.84
N THR A 407 12.42 35.24 27.76
CA THR A 407 11.23 34.72 28.42
C THR A 407 10.26 34.26 27.35
N ILE A 408 9.99 32.96 27.35
CA ILE A 408 9.22 32.27 26.32
C ILE A 408 7.86 31.90 26.91
N ARG A 409 6.78 32.32 26.26
CA ARG A 409 5.41 31.89 26.58
C ARG A 409 4.83 31.15 25.38
N MET A 410 4.63 29.85 25.55
CA MET A 410 3.97 28.98 24.57
C MET A 410 2.46 29.20 24.63
N MET A 411 1.83 29.46 23.49
CA MET A 411 0.37 29.53 23.38
C MET A 411 -0.16 28.15 22.97
N ARG A 412 -1.25 27.68 23.59
CA ARG A 412 -1.89 26.43 23.18
C ARG A 412 -2.77 26.71 21.95
N PRO A 413 -2.80 25.81 20.94
CA PRO A 413 -3.77 25.92 19.86
C PRO A 413 -5.19 25.80 20.43
N GLY A 414 -6.05 26.80 20.19
CA GLY A 414 -7.50 26.71 20.48
C GLY A 414 -8.00 27.30 21.81
N THR A 415 -7.39 28.38 22.32
CA THR A 415 -8.02 29.24 23.35
C THR A 415 -8.20 30.66 22.87
#